data_AF-A0A1A8KVA6-F1
#
_entry.id   AF-A0A1A8KVA6-F1
#
_cell.length_a   1.000
_cell.length_b   1.000
_cell.length_c   1.000
_cell.angle_alpha   90.00
_cell.angle_beta   90.00
_cell.angle_gamma   90.00
#
_symmetry.space_group_name_H-M   'P 1'
#
loop_
_entity.id
_entity.type
_entity.pdbx_description
1 polymer ?
#
loop_
_entity_poly.entity_id
_entity_poly.type
_entity_poly.pdbx_seq_one_letter_code
_entity_poly.pdbx_strand_id
1 'polypeptide(L)'
;TGQMQCKVYDSMLALSSDLQAARALTVVSILVGVIGILLAIAGGKCTNCIEDESSKAKVCIAAGAIFIIAGILCLTPVCWTASAIIRDFYNPMLTSSQKMELGASLFIGWGASALLILGGGLLCANCPPKDNYSAKYAGPRSSAPKGGYV
;
A
#
# COMPACT_ATOMS: atom_id res chain seq x y z
N THR A 1 -11.70 -23.08 -36.47
CA THR A 1 -12.13 -21.88 -35.74
C THR A 1 -12.26 -22.23 -34.27
N GLY A 2 -11.25 -21.90 -33.46
CA GLY A 2 -11.24 -22.25 -32.03
C GLY A 2 -12.16 -21.31 -31.25
N GLN A 3 -13.25 -21.82 -30.68
CA GLN A 3 -14.12 -21.03 -29.81
C GLN A 3 -13.44 -20.87 -28.45
N MET A 4 -13.21 -19.62 -28.03
CA MET A 4 -12.74 -19.31 -26.69
C MET A 4 -13.93 -19.48 -25.73
N GLN A 5 -13.97 -20.59 -24.99
CA GLN A 5 -15.04 -20.85 -24.03
C GLN A 5 -14.59 -20.47 -22.63
N CYS A 6 -15.17 -19.42 -22.07
CA CYS A 6 -15.06 -19.08 -20.66
C CYS A 6 -16.24 -19.70 -19.89
N LYS A 7 -15.96 -20.66 -19.01
CA LYS A 7 -16.93 -21.15 -18.04
C LYS A 7 -16.59 -20.56 -16.67
N VAL A 8 -17.55 -19.85 -16.08
CA VAL A 8 -17.43 -19.37 -14.69
C VAL A 8 -17.37 -20.59 -13.77
N TYR A 9 -16.52 -20.55 -12.74
CA TYR A 9 -16.47 -21.60 -11.72
C TYR A 9 -17.81 -21.65 -10.98
N ASP A 10 -18.58 -22.72 -11.20
CA ASP A 10 -19.94 -22.92 -10.67
C ASP A 10 -19.98 -23.13 -9.14
N SER A 11 -18.84 -23.40 -8.48
CA SER A 11 -18.81 -23.64 -7.03
C SER A 11 -17.47 -23.31 -6.40
N MET A 12 -17.50 -22.61 -5.27
CA MET A 12 -16.35 -22.33 -4.40
C MET A 12 -15.67 -23.62 -3.88
N LEU A 13 -16.34 -24.78 -3.97
CA LEU A 13 -15.90 -26.07 -3.45
C LEU A 13 -15.02 -26.90 -4.41
N ALA A 14 -14.89 -26.47 -5.67
CA ALA A 14 -14.02 -27.11 -6.67
C ALA A 14 -12.63 -26.44 -6.77
N LEU A 15 -12.36 -25.46 -5.90
CA LEU A 15 -11.16 -24.63 -5.91
C LEU A 15 -10.38 -24.87 -4.61
N SER A 16 -9.07 -25.08 -4.67
CA SER A 16 -8.25 -25.32 -3.47
C SER A 16 -8.36 -24.14 -2.50
N SER A 17 -8.34 -24.43 -1.19
CA SER A 17 -8.48 -23.44 -0.11
C SER A 17 -7.47 -22.28 -0.22
N ASP A 18 -6.28 -22.54 -0.77
CA ASP A 18 -5.25 -21.52 -1.01
C ASP A 18 -5.68 -20.48 -2.06
N LEU A 19 -6.42 -20.91 -3.10
CA LEU A 19 -6.95 -20.04 -4.14
C LEU A 19 -8.12 -19.20 -3.63
N GLN A 20 -8.94 -19.78 -2.74
CA GLN A 20 -10.00 -19.04 -2.07
C GLN A 20 -9.43 -17.96 -1.13
N ALA A 21 -8.37 -18.29 -0.38
CA ALA A 21 -7.64 -17.33 0.44
C ALA A 21 -6.99 -16.22 -0.41
N ALA A 22 -6.37 -16.56 -1.54
CA ALA A 22 -5.81 -15.58 -2.47
C ALA A 22 -6.87 -14.63 -3.03
N ARG A 23 -8.08 -15.13 -3.34
CA ARG A 23 -9.22 -14.29 -3.76
C ARG A 23 -9.68 -13.36 -2.65
N ALA A 24 -9.77 -13.85 -1.41
CA ALA A 24 -10.14 -13.01 -0.28
C ALA A 24 -9.10 -11.90 -0.05
N LEU A 25 -7.81 -12.23 -0.09
CA LEU A 25 -6.71 -11.26 0.07
C LEU A 25 -6.71 -10.18 -1.01
N THR A 26 -6.95 -10.55 -2.28
CA THR A 26 -7.04 -9.57 -3.37
C THR A 26 -8.25 -8.64 -3.21
N VAL A 27 -9.41 -9.15 -2.84
CA VAL A 27 -10.60 -8.32 -2.56
C VAL A 27 -10.35 -7.37 -1.39
N VAL A 28 -9.78 -7.87 -0.29
CA VAL A 28 -9.44 -7.03 0.88
C VAL A 28 -8.42 -5.97 0.49
N SER A 29 -7.38 -6.30 -0.27
CA SER A 29 -6.40 -5.34 -0.78
C SER A 29 -7.06 -4.21 -1.58
N ILE A 30 -8.01 -4.53 -2.47
CA ILE A 30 -8.75 -3.53 -3.24
C ILE A 30 -9.56 -2.61 -2.31
N LEU A 31 -10.30 -3.17 -1.34
CA LEU A 31 -11.09 -2.37 -0.40
C LEU A 31 -10.21 -1.43 0.42
N VAL A 32 -9.07 -1.93 0.93
CA VAL A 32 -8.09 -1.12 1.67
C VAL A 32 -7.50 -0.04 0.77
N GLY A 33 -7.21 -0.35 -0.49
CA GLY A 33 -6.74 0.63 -1.48
C GLY A 33 -7.76 1.74 -1.74
N VAL A 34 -9.05 1.41 -1.88
CA VAL A 34 -10.13 2.40 -2.02
C VAL A 34 -10.22 3.32 -0.81
N ILE A 35 -10.13 2.77 0.40
CA ILE A 35 -10.09 3.57 1.64
C ILE A 35 -8.87 4.49 1.64
N GLY A 36 -7.70 4.00 1.21
CA GLY A 36 -6.48 4.81 1.03
C GLY A 36 -6.68 5.99 0.07
N ILE A 37 -7.36 5.76 -1.07
CA ILE A 37 -7.70 6.83 -2.05
C ILE A 37 -8.60 7.88 -1.40
N LEU A 38 -9.65 7.47 -0.68
CA LEU A 38 -10.57 8.39 -0.02
C LEU A 38 -9.85 9.26 1.01
N LEU A 39 -8.95 8.67 1.80
CA LEU A 39 -8.13 9.41 2.77
C LEU A 39 -7.13 10.34 2.10
N ALA A 40 -6.52 9.93 0.99
CA ALA A 40 -5.62 10.80 0.22
C ALA A 40 -6.36 12.01 -0.36
N ILE A 41 -7.59 11.83 -0.86
CA ILE A 41 -8.44 12.93 -1.35
C ILE A 41 -8.82 13.88 -0.20
N ALA A 42 -9.19 13.34 0.96
CA ALA A 42 -9.51 14.12 2.15
C ALA A 42 -8.29 14.88 2.70
N GLY A 43 -7.08 14.32 2.54
CA GLY A 43 -5.80 14.94 2.92
C GLY A 43 -5.26 15.96 1.90
N GLY A 44 -5.86 16.04 0.71
CA GLY A 44 -5.40 16.93 -0.36
C GLY A 44 -5.57 18.42 -0.04
N LYS A 45 -4.72 19.29 -0.61
CA LYS A 45 -4.88 20.75 -0.47
C LYS A 45 -6.13 21.29 -1.17
N CYS A 46 -6.68 20.56 -2.12
CA CYS A 46 -7.88 20.94 -2.88
C CYS A 46 -9.21 20.59 -2.18
N THR A 47 -9.16 19.85 -1.05
CA THR A 47 -10.35 19.37 -0.34
C THR A 47 -10.45 20.05 1.02
N ASN A 48 -11.46 20.90 1.22
CA ASN A 48 -11.70 21.59 2.50
C ASN A 48 -12.45 20.70 3.52
N CYS A 49 -12.09 19.41 3.64
CA CYS A 49 -12.66 18.53 4.66
C CYS A 49 -12.02 18.75 6.05
N ILE A 50 -10.80 19.29 6.08
CA ILE A 50 -10.02 19.53 7.30
C ILE A 50 -9.38 20.91 7.19
N GLU A 51 -9.78 21.83 8.07
CA GLU A 51 -9.22 23.19 8.12
C GLU A 51 -7.82 23.23 8.76
N ASP A 52 -7.50 22.27 9.64
CA ASP A 52 -6.20 22.20 10.32
C ASP A 52 -5.12 21.52 9.45
N GLU A 53 -4.10 22.28 9.06
CA GLU A 53 -3.01 21.79 8.20
C GLU A 53 -2.20 20.65 8.86
N SER A 54 -2.12 20.64 10.20
CA SER A 54 -1.40 19.59 10.94
C SER A 54 -2.14 18.25 10.95
N SER A 55 -3.47 18.30 10.98
CA SER A 55 -4.35 17.13 10.90
C SER A 55 -4.40 16.60 9.48
N LYS A 56 -4.37 17.49 8.49
CA LYS A 56 -4.26 17.12 7.07
C LYS A 56 -2.96 16.36 6.76
N ALA A 57 -1.84 16.80 7.32
CA ALA A 57 -0.56 16.10 7.22
C ALA A 57 -0.63 14.67 7.80
N LYS A 58 -1.24 14.50 8.99
CA LYS A 58 -1.43 13.18 9.60
C LYS A 58 -2.31 12.26 8.74
N VAL A 59 -3.37 12.80 8.14
CA VAL A 59 -4.26 12.05 7.25
C VAL A 59 -3.54 11.61 5.98
N CYS A 60 -2.68 12.45 5.39
CA CYS A 60 -1.83 12.07 4.26
C CYS A 60 -0.86 10.93 4.61
N ILE A 61 -0.22 11.00 5.78
CA ILE A 61 0.68 9.93 6.25
C ILE A 61 -0.10 8.63 6.49
N ALA A 62 -1.29 8.72 7.10
CA ALA A 62 -2.16 7.56 7.29
C ALA A 62 -2.61 6.95 5.95
N ALA A 63 -2.98 7.78 4.97
CA ALA A 63 -3.32 7.34 3.62
C ALA A 63 -2.14 6.63 2.94
N GLY A 64 -0.93 7.18 3.05
CA GLY A 64 0.29 6.57 2.53
C GLY A 64 0.61 5.22 3.16
N ALA A 65 0.48 5.11 4.50
CA ALA A 65 0.64 3.84 5.21
C ALA A 65 -0.39 2.79 4.75
N ILE A 66 -1.65 3.20 4.58
CA ILE A 66 -2.72 2.33 4.08
C ILE A 66 -2.44 1.85 2.66
N PHE A 67 -1.90 2.71 1.79
CA PHE A 67 -1.49 2.30 0.44
C PHE A 67 -0.34 1.30 0.43
N ILE A 68 0.65 1.47 1.31
CA ILE A 68 1.74 0.50 1.47
C ILE A 68 1.20 -0.85 1.93
N ILE A 69 0.31 -0.84 2.93
CA ILE A 69 -0.36 -2.05 3.43
C ILE A 69 -1.16 -2.71 2.30
N ALA A 70 -1.97 -1.95 1.55
CA ALA A 70 -2.73 -2.46 0.41
C ALA A 70 -1.82 -3.11 -0.64
N GLY A 71 -0.69 -2.48 -0.97
CA GLY A 71 0.29 -3.00 -1.91
C GLY A 71 0.93 -4.31 -1.43
N ILE A 72 1.27 -4.42 -0.15
CA ILE A 72 1.80 -5.67 0.43
C ILE A 72 0.75 -6.78 0.40
N LEU A 73 -0.51 -6.48 0.77
CA LEU A 73 -1.61 -7.45 0.71
C LEU A 73 -1.92 -7.91 -0.73
N CYS A 74 -1.70 -7.06 -1.73
CA CYS A 74 -1.80 -7.42 -3.15
C CYS A 74 -0.63 -8.32 -3.59
N LEU A 75 0.58 -8.02 -3.10
CA LEU A 75 1.78 -8.74 -3.46
C LEU A 75 1.80 -10.18 -2.93
N THR A 76 1.28 -10.43 -1.73
CA THR A 76 1.24 -11.78 -1.12
C THR A 76 0.57 -12.85 -2.02
N PRO A 77 -0.69 -12.71 -2.47
CA PRO A 77 -1.33 -13.70 -3.34
C PRO A 77 -0.67 -13.81 -4.73
N VAL A 78 -0.13 -12.71 -5.26
CA VAL A 78 0.60 -12.72 -6.55
C VAL A 78 1.90 -13.52 -6.44
N CYS A 79 2.69 -13.29 -5.40
CA CYS A 79 3.93 -14.05 -5.16
C CYS A 79 3.65 -15.51 -4.81
N TRP A 80 2.57 -15.79 -4.08
CA TRP A 80 2.16 -17.16 -3.77
C TRP A 80 1.78 -17.94 -5.03
N THR A 81 0.91 -17.36 -5.86
CA THR A 81 0.49 -17.98 -7.13
C THR A 81 1.67 -18.17 -8.08
N ALA A 82 2.59 -17.19 -8.18
CA ALA A 82 3.82 -17.33 -8.93
C ALA A 82 4.67 -18.52 -8.45
N SER A 83 4.87 -18.64 -7.12
CA SER A 83 5.67 -19.71 -6.54
C SER A 83 5.04 -21.09 -6.74
N ALA A 84 3.72 -21.19 -6.64
CA ALA A 84 2.99 -22.43 -6.92
C ALA A 84 3.18 -22.87 -8.38
N ILE A 85 3.00 -21.95 -9.34
CA ILE A 85 3.19 -22.23 -10.78
C ILE A 85 4.63 -22.67 -11.06
N ILE A 86 5.62 -21.99 -10.48
CA ILE A 86 7.03 -22.36 -10.63
C ILE A 86 7.30 -23.76 -10.08
N ARG A 87 6.76 -24.09 -8.90
CA ARG A 87 6.91 -25.43 -8.31
C ARG A 87 6.29 -26.52 -9.18
N ASP A 88 5.13 -26.25 -9.78
CA ASP A 88 4.49 -27.18 -10.71
C ASP A 88 5.31 -27.37 -11.99
N PHE A 89 5.95 -26.32 -12.51
CA PHE A 89 6.87 -26.43 -13.65
C PHE A 89 8.05 -27.37 -13.41
N TYR A 90 8.61 -27.37 -12.20
CA TYR A 90 9.78 -28.18 -11.82
C TYR A 90 9.41 -29.56 -11.25
N ASN A 91 8.13 -29.90 -11.12
CA ASN A 91 7.70 -31.16 -10.55
C ASN A 91 7.83 -32.31 -11.58
N PRO A 92 8.71 -33.32 -11.34
CA PRO A 92 8.95 -34.40 -12.29
C PRO A 92 7.75 -35.34 -12.48
N MET A 93 6.71 -35.23 -11.64
CA MET A 93 5.48 -36.02 -11.71
C MET A 93 4.45 -35.47 -12.72
N LEU A 94 4.67 -34.27 -13.27
CA LEU A 94 3.75 -33.63 -14.22
C LEU A 94 4.24 -33.80 -15.66
N THR A 95 3.36 -34.32 -16.52
CA THR A 95 3.65 -34.47 -17.96
C THR A 95 3.81 -33.09 -18.62
N SER A 96 4.63 -32.98 -19.68
CA SER A 96 4.88 -31.70 -20.37
C SER A 96 3.61 -30.97 -20.86
N SER A 97 2.50 -31.69 -21.01
CA SER A 97 1.19 -31.15 -21.40
C SER A 97 0.41 -30.49 -20.23
N GLN A 98 0.87 -30.60 -18.99
CA GLN A 98 0.24 -29.99 -17.79
C GLN A 98 1.02 -28.80 -17.23
N LYS A 99 2.09 -28.35 -17.90
CA LYS A 99 2.88 -27.19 -17.48
C LYS A 99 2.03 -25.93 -17.58
N MET A 100 1.79 -25.28 -16.44
CA MET A 100 0.97 -24.07 -16.33
C MET A 100 1.81 -22.83 -16.61
N GLU A 101 1.53 -22.05 -17.66
CA GLU A 101 2.28 -20.80 -17.91
C GLU A 101 1.89 -19.66 -16.95
N LEU A 102 2.82 -18.72 -16.74
CA LEU A 102 2.56 -17.50 -15.98
C LEU A 102 1.59 -16.60 -16.75
N GLY A 103 0.38 -16.42 -16.22
CA GLY A 103 -0.63 -15.55 -16.82
C GLY A 103 -0.25 -14.06 -16.78
N ALA A 104 -0.70 -13.30 -17.78
CA ALA A 104 -0.45 -11.85 -17.87
C ALA A 104 -0.90 -11.05 -16.63
N SER A 105 -1.93 -11.52 -15.93
CA SER A 105 -2.47 -10.89 -14.72
C SER A 105 -1.47 -10.84 -13.56
N LEU A 106 -0.52 -11.78 -13.47
CA LEU A 106 0.53 -11.75 -12.44
C LEU A 106 1.46 -10.55 -12.60
N PHE A 107 1.86 -10.25 -13.83
CA PHE A 107 2.72 -9.09 -14.13
C PHE A 107 2.01 -7.78 -13.81
N ILE A 108 0.70 -7.69 -14.14
CA ILE A 108 -0.13 -6.54 -13.77
C ILE A 108 -0.22 -6.42 -12.23
N GLY A 109 -0.37 -7.54 -11.52
CA GLY A 109 -0.40 -7.56 -10.06
C GLY A 109 0.90 -7.05 -9.41
N TRP A 110 2.06 -7.43 -9.95
CA TRP A 110 3.35 -6.87 -9.52
C TRP A 110 3.48 -5.38 -9.81
N GLY A 111 3.10 -4.95 -11.01
CA GLY A 111 3.09 -3.53 -11.37
C GLY A 111 2.18 -2.71 -10.45
N ALA A 112 0.97 -3.19 -10.20
CA ALA A 112 0.01 -2.56 -9.30
C ALA A 112 0.55 -2.48 -7.86
N SER A 113 1.13 -3.55 -7.34
CA SER A 113 1.71 -3.58 -6.00
C SER A 113 2.87 -2.59 -5.86
N ALA A 114 3.76 -2.54 -6.87
CA ALA A 114 4.87 -1.59 -6.90
C ALA A 114 4.37 -0.14 -6.93
N LEU A 115 3.38 0.16 -7.77
CA LEU A 115 2.77 1.50 -7.85
C LEU A 115 2.10 1.91 -6.54
N LEU A 116 1.39 0.99 -5.86
CA LEU A 116 0.76 1.27 -4.57
C LEU A 116 1.80 1.55 -3.47
N ILE A 117 2.89 0.77 -3.42
CA ILE A 117 3.97 0.96 -2.43
C ILE A 117 4.72 2.27 -2.70
N LEU A 118 5.09 2.54 -3.94
CA LEU A 118 5.78 3.77 -4.32
C LEU A 118 4.89 4.99 -4.10
N GLY A 119 3.63 4.93 -4.53
CA GLY A 119 2.64 5.98 -4.28
C GLY A 119 2.44 6.25 -2.80
N GLY A 120 2.24 5.20 -1.99
CA GLY A 120 2.13 5.33 -0.54
C GLY A 120 3.38 5.90 0.12
N GLY A 121 4.57 5.46 -0.31
CA GLY A 121 5.84 6.00 0.16
C GLY A 121 6.02 7.49 -0.16
N LEU A 122 5.63 7.91 -1.36
CA LEU A 122 5.63 9.32 -1.74
C LEU A 122 4.65 10.14 -0.88
N LEU A 123 3.43 9.63 -0.61
CA LEU A 123 2.49 10.31 0.28
C LEU A 123 3.03 10.46 1.72
N CYS A 124 3.73 9.44 2.23
CA CYS A 124 4.39 9.51 3.53
C CYS A 124 5.55 10.52 3.56
N ALA A 125 6.33 10.62 2.47
CA ALA A 125 7.50 11.48 2.37
C ALA A 125 7.18 12.96 2.09
N ASN A 126 6.03 13.25 1.48
CA ASN A 126 5.62 14.62 1.12
C ASN A 126 5.12 15.47 2.32
N CYS A 127 5.22 14.98 3.56
CA CYS A 127 4.89 15.77 4.73
C CYS A 127 6.12 16.38 5.40
N PRO A 128 6.10 17.70 5.69
CA PRO A 128 7.19 18.35 6.39
C PRO A 128 7.36 17.73 7.78
N PRO A 129 8.60 17.63 8.30
CA PRO A 129 8.82 17.19 9.67
C PRO A 129 8.02 18.10 10.59
N LYS A 130 7.16 17.48 11.40
CA LYS A 130 6.55 18.17 12.53
C LYS A 130 7.67 18.42 13.51
N ASP A 131 8.26 19.61 13.46
CA ASP A 131 9.20 20.12 14.45
C ASP A 131 8.54 20.04 15.84
N ASN A 132 8.68 18.88 16.48
CA ASN A 132 8.51 18.70 17.91
C ASN A 132 9.87 18.84 18.59
N TYR A 133 10.71 19.76 18.11
CA TYR A 133 11.70 20.33 18.99
C TYR A 133 11.05 21.58 19.59
N SER A 134 10.64 21.44 20.84
CA SER A 134 10.52 22.57 21.76
C SER A 134 11.80 23.40 21.64
N ALA A 135 11.80 24.41 20.78
CA ALA A 135 12.75 25.50 20.87
C ALA A 135 12.44 26.20 22.19
N LYS A 136 13.06 25.72 23.27
CA LYS A 136 13.28 26.56 24.45
C LYS A 136 14.12 27.72 23.94
N TYR A 137 13.44 28.78 23.52
CA TYR A 137 14.03 30.10 23.45
C TYR A 137 14.53 30.41 24.86
N ALA A 138 15.82 30.19 25.11
CA ALA A 138 16.50 30.90 26.16
C ALA A 138 16.52 32.36 25.68
N GLY A 139 15.51 33.14 26.10
CA GLY A 139 15.48 34.57 25.83
C GLY A 139 16.80 35.20 26.29
N PRO A 140 17.31 36.22 25.58
CA PRO A 140 18.56 36.85 25.96
C PRO A 140 18.46 37.36 27.40
N ARG A 141 19.39 36.94 28.27
CA ARG A 141 19.56 37.59 29.58
C ARG A 141 20.05 39.01 29.29
N SER A 142 19.13 39.98 29.31
CA SER A 142 19.47 41.40 29.42
C SER A 142 20.14 41.63 30.77
N SER A 143 21.47 41.57 30.80
CA SER A 143 22.27 42.14 31.88
C SER A 143 22.35 43.65 31.65
N ALA A 144 21.28 44.37 32.00
CA ALA A 144 21.34 45.83 32.12
C ALA A 144 21.88 46.22 33.52
N PRO A 145 22.63 47.32 33.63
CA PRO A 145 23.59 47.54 34.70
C PRO A 145 22.92 48.03 35.98
N LYS A 146 23.39 47.55 37.15
CA LYS A 146 23.18 48.26 38.42
C LYS A 146 24.47 48.98 38.76
N GLY A 147 24.51 50.27 38.44
CA GLY A 147 25.48 51.20 39.01
C GLY A 147 25.26 51.31 40.53
N GLY A 148 26.35 51.52 41.26
CA GLY A 148 26.31 51.83 42.68
C GLY A 148 27.66 51.76 43.39
N TYR A 149 28.30 52.93 43.53
CA TYR A 149 29.10 53.42 44.67
C TYR A 149 30.42 52.68 45.02
N VAL A 150 31.58 53.27 44.69
CA VAL A 150 32.48 54.04 45.60
C VAL A 150 33.28 55.04 44.75
#